data_AF-A0A164GF11-F1
#
_entry.id   AF-A0A164GF11-F1
#
_cell.length_a   1.000
_cell.length_b   1.000
_cell.length_c   1.000
_cell.angle_alpha   90.00
_cell.angle_beta   90.00
_cell.angle_gamma   90.00
#
_symmetry.space_group_name_H-M   'P 1'
#
loop_
_entity.id
_entity.type
_entity.pdbx_description
1 polymer ?
#
loop_
_entity_poly.entity_id
_entity_poly.type
_entity_poly.pdbx_seq_one_letter_code
_entity_poly.pdbx_strand_id
1 'polypeptide(L)'
;VACIGAWHPSRVQYTVARVGQKEYHHCTEMNKIYRIGKGIHTRKGNVIKNNASPEYDLTDKSIAPMGGFPHYGEVNNDFYDKGALYGAKETCD
;
A
#
# COMPACT_ATOMS: atom_id res chain seq x y z
N VAL A 1 7.61 -15.82 26.27
CA VAL A 1 7.96 -15.02 27.48
C VAL A 1 8.35 -15.99 28.57
N ALA A 2 9.57 -15.90 29.13
CA ALA A 2 10.06 -16.84 30.14
C ALA A 2 9.69 -16.45 31.59
N CYS A 3 9.57 -15.15 31.88
CA CYS A 3 9.11 -14.63 33.18
C CYS A 3 8.08 -13.52 32.95
N ILE A 4 6.97 -13.56 33.70
CA ILE A 4 5.75 -12.76 33.49
C ILE A 4 5.65 -11.56 34.45
N GLY A 5 6.46 -11.56 35.51
CA GLY A 5 6.55 -10.50 36.51
C GLY A 5 7.40 -10.94 37.71
N ALA A 6 7.79 -9.97 38.52
CA ALA A 6 8.40 -10.23 39.83
C ALA A 6 7.33 -10.74 40.83
N TRP A 7 7.78 -11.34 41.93
CA TRP A 7 6.90 -11.85 43.00
C TRP A 7 5.97 -10.77 43.56
N HIS A 8 6.50 -9.56 43.79
CA HIS A 8 5.75 -8.39 44.21
C HIS A 8 5.91 -7.33 43.10
N PRO A 9 4.84 -6.83 42.47
CA PRO A 9 3.41 -6.95 42.78
C PRO A 9 2.80 -8.32 42.43
N SER A 10 1.80 -8.75 43.19
CA SER A 10 1.07 -10.03 43.03
C SER A 10 0.17 -10.10 41.79
N ARG A 11 0.27 -9.13 40.88
CA ARG A 11 -0.49 -9.05 39.64
C ARG A 11 0.42 -8.92 38.44
N VAL A 12 -0.03 -9.46 37.34
CA VAL A 12 0.63 -9.33 36.05
C VAL A 12 0.42 -7.91 35.50
N GLN A 13 1.50 -7.26 35.05
CA GLN A 13 1.39 -5.94 34.42
C GLN A 13 0.83 -6.02 33.00
N TYR A 14 0.06 -5.01 32.60
CA TYR A 14 -0.56 -4.92 31.27
C TYR A 14 0.46 -4.67 30.14
N THR A 15 1.62 -4.11 30.47
CA THR A 15 2.72 -3.85 29.54
C THR A 15 3.49 -5.10 29.14
N VAL A 16 3.31 -6.22 29.85
CA VAL A 16 4.03 -7.46 29.55
C VAL A 16 3.39 -8.11 28.32
N ALA A 17 4.23 -8.47 27.35
CA ALA A 17 3.78 -9.12 26.12
C ALA A 17 2.94 -10.39 26.41
N ARG A 18 1.77 -10.46 25.77
CA ARG A 18 0.84 -11.59 25.81
C ARG A 18 0.42 -11.95 24.40
N VAL A 19 -0.02 -13.20 24.22
CA VAL A 19 -0.69 -13.60 22.99
C VAL A 19 -2.01 -12.84 22.91
N GLY A 20 -2.32 -12.33 21.73
CA GLY A 20 -3.52 -11.56 21.44
C GLY A 20 -3.65 -11.31 19.94
N GLN A 21 -4.57 -10.42 19.55
CA GLN A 21 -4.76 -10.07 18.15
C GLN A 21 -3.53 -9.35 17.60
N LYS A 22 -2.87 -9.97 16.62
CA LYS A 22 -1.81 -9.37 15.81
C LYS A 22 -2.46 -8.87 14.52
N GLU A 23 -2.03 -7.69 14.05
CA GLU A 23 -2.52 -7.04 12.83
C GLU A 23 -3.99 -6.56 12.88
N TYR A 24 -4.44 -5.87 11.84
CA TYR A 24 -5.75 -5.19 11.75
C TYR A 24 -5.98 -4.12 12.82
N HIS A 25 -4.93 -3.35 13.12
CA HIS A 25 -4.99 -2.19 14.00
C HIS A 25 -5.06 -0.92 13.16
N HIS A 26 -5.85 0.06 13.61
CA HIS A 26 -5.92 1.35 12.95
C HIS A 26 -4.59 2.11 13.16
N CYS A 27 -3.87 2.33 12.06
CA CYS A 27 -2.60 3.07 12.03
C CYS A 27 -2.70 4.20 11.00
N THR A 28 -2.18 5.38 11.32
CA THR A 28 -2.13 6.51 10.37
C THR A 28 -0.69 6.79 9.98
N GLU A 29 -0.39 6.75 8.68
CA GLU A 29 0.91 7.16 8.13
C GLU A 29 0.81 8.53 7.45
N MET A 30 1.67 9.46 7.86
CA MET A 30 1.82 10.75 7.20
C MET A 30 3.13 10.76 6.42
N ASN A 31 3.11 10.92 5.08
CA ASN A 31 4.31 10.98 4.23
C ASN A 31 4.03 11.45 2.78
N LYS A 32 5.10 11.56 1.97
CA LYS A 32 5.13 12.10 0.59
C LYS A 32 4.52 11.14 -0.44
N ILE A 33 3.85 11.71 -1.44
CA ILE A 33 3.38 11.04 -2.67
C ILE A 33 4.45 11.27 -3.76
N TYR A 34 4.86 10.21 -4.47
CA TYR A 34 5.88 10.31 -5.53
C TYR A 34 5.28 10.74 -6.87
N ARG A 35 4.13 10.19 -7.23
CA ARG A 35 3.47 10.47 -8.51
C ARG A 35 1.95 10.39 -8.36
N ILE A 36 1.25 11.28 -9.04
CA ILE A 36 -0.18 11.14 -9.33
C ILE A 36 -0.29 10.83 -10.81
N GLY A 37 -0.65 9.59 -11.13
CA GLY A 37 -0.84 9.10 -12.49
C GLY A 37 -2.29 9.26 -12.92
N LYS A 38 -2.50 9.75 -14.14
CA LYS A 38 -3.83 9.73 -14.75
C LYS A 38 -4.12 8.34 -15.29
N GLY A 39 -5.37 7.92 -15.21
CA GLY A 39 -5.87 6.69 -15.78
C GLY A 39 -5.89 6.73 -17.31
N ILE A 40 -6.35 5.62 -17.89
CA ILE A 40 -6.53 5.49 -19.33
C ILE A 40 -7.56 6.52 -19.78
N HIS A 41 -7.11 7.50 -20.56
CA HIS A 41 -7.97 8.58 -21.03
C HIS A 41 -7.98 8.64 -22.55
N THR A 42 -9.18 8.87 -23.10
CA THR A 42 -9.35 9.05 -24.55
C THR A 42 -9.17 10.52 -24.87
N ARG A 43 -8.12 10.89 -25.61
CA ARG A 43 -7.94 12.23 -26.17
C ARG A 43 -7.87 12.13 -27.68
N LYS A 44 -8.72 12.89 -28.37
CA LYS A 44 -8.80 12.95 -29.84
C LYS A 44 -8.93 11.57 -30.52
N GLY A 45 -9.78 10.70 -29.98
CA GLY A 45 -10.06 9.37 -30.56
C GLY A 45 -8.98 8.31 -30.31
N ASN A 46 -7.83 8.68 -29.73
CA ASN A 46 -6.77 7.75 -29.37
C ASN A 46 -6.83 7.44 -27.86
N VAL A 47 -6.71 6.15 -27.53
CA VAL A 47 -6.66 5.66 -26.15
C VAL A 47 -5.23 5.81 -25.64
N ILE A 48 -5.00 6.80 -24.78
CA ILE A 48 -3.69 7.08 -24.19
C ILE A 48 -3.52 6.20 -22.95
N LYS A 49 -2.53 5.29 -22.98
CA LYS A 49 -2.21 4.32 -21.91
C LYS A 49 -0.84 4.56 -21.25
N ASN A 50 -0.18 5.67 -21.58
CA ASN A 50 1.20 5.98 -21.18
C ASN A 50 1.31 6.53 -19.75
N ASN A 51 0.74 5.80 -18.79
CA ASN A 51 0.63 6.27 -17.42
C ASN A 51 1.94 6.12 -16.63
N ALA A 52 2.90 5.35 -17.13
CA ALA A 52 4.18 5.11 -16.48
C ALA A 52 5.36 5.88 -17.10
N SER A 53 5.21 6.50 -18.27
CA SER A 53 6.31 7.18 -18.98
C SER A 53 6.71 8.51 -18.31
N PRO A 54 7.90 8.65 -17.73
CA PRO A 54 8.46 9.93 -17.29
C PRO A 54 9.16 10.67 -18.44
N GLU A 55 9.50 11.95 -18.27
CA GLU A 55 10.14 12.77 -19.31
C GLU A 55 11.45 12.20 -19.87
N TYR A 56 12.18 11.42 -19.06
CA TYR A 56 13.43 10.79 -19.46
C TYR A 56 13.27 9.40 -20.11
N ASP A 57 12.09 8.78 -20.06
CA ASP A 57 11.79 7.50 -20.72
C ASP A 57 10.56 7.64 -21.61
N LEU A 58 10.83 7.73 -22.92
CA LEU A 58 9.86 7.94 -23.99
C LEU A 58 9.05 6.68 -24.35
N THR A 59 9.31 5.55 -23.72
CA THR A 59 8.60 4.30 -24.04
C THR A 59 7.15 4.36 -23.61
N ASP A 60 6.22 3.94 -24.47
CA ASP A 60 4.81 3.86 -24.14
C ASP A 60 4.54 2.64 -23.25
N LYS A 61 4.51 2.88 -21.93
CA LYS A 61 4.27 1.85 -20.91
C LYS A 61 3.14 2.25 -19.97
N SER A 62 2.34 1.25 -19.60
CA SER A 62 1.37 1.34 -18.50
C SER A 62 2.05 1.08 -17.15
N ILE A 63 1.41 1.51 -16.06
CA ILE A 63 1.88 1.21 -14.69
C ILE A 63 1.76 -0.28 -14.33
N ALA A 64 0.81 -0.98 -14.95
CA ALA A 64 0.61 -2.41 -14.73
C ALA A 64 1.80 -3.21 -15.31
N PRO A 65 2.41 -4.11 -14.53
CA PRO A 65 3.44 -5.01 -15.03
C PRO A 65 2.83 -6.03 -16.00
N MET A 66 3.68 -6.80 -16.68
CA MET A 66 3.23 -7.87 -17.57
C MET A 66 2.37 -8.89 -16.80
N GLY A 67 1.12 -9.07 -17.23
CA GLY A 67 0.15 -9.93 -16.54
C GLY A 67 -0.63 -9.26 -15.39
N GLY A 68 -0.46 -7.95 -15.20
CA GLY A 68 -1.16 -7.18 -14.18
C GLY A 68 -0.58 -7.36 -12.78
N PHE A 69 -1.15 -6.62 -11.82
CA PHE A 69 -0.73 -6.74 -10.43
C PHE A 69 -1.22 -8.07 -9.83
N PRO A 70 -0.34 -8.88 -9.22
CA PRO A 70 -0.74 -10.15 -8.61
C PRO A 70 -1.82 -9.93 -7.54
N HIS A 71 -2.96 -10.61 -7.68
CA HIS A 71 -4.14 -10.49 -6.81
C HIS A 71 -4.75 -9.08 -6.73
N TYR A 72 -4.64 -8.29 -7.80
CA TYR A 72 -5.33 -7.00 -7.92
C TYR A 72 -5.82 -6.74 -9.36
N GLY A 73 -5.03 -7.16 -10.37
CA GLY A 73 -5.37 -7.02 -11.78
C GLY A 73 -4.78 -5.77 -12.43
N GLU A 74 -5.48 -5.22 -13.42
CA GLU A 74 -5.02 -4.05 -14.19
C GLU A 74 -5.54 -2.73 -13.62
N VAL A 75 -4.66 -1.73 -13.55
CA VAL A 75 -4.99 -0.38 -13.05
C VAL A 75 -5.37 0.52 -14.22
N ASN A 76 -6.67 0.78 -14.39
CA ASN A 76 -7.20 1.60 -15.49
C ASN A 76 -7.59 3.04 -15.07
N ASN A 77 -7.76 3.27 -13.77
CA ASN A 77 -8.17 4.56 -13.21
C ASN A 77 -6.96 5.42 -12.80
N ASP A 78 -7.23 6.67 -12.38
CA ASP A 78 -6.23 7.52 -11.73
C ASP A 78 -5.65 6.82 -10.49
N PHE A 79 -4.34 6.94 -10.29
CA PHE A 79 -3.64 6.29 -9.18
C PHE A 79 -2.60 7.23 -8.57
N TYR A 80 -2.25 6.97 -7.31
CA TYR A 80 -1.12 7.59 -6.64
C TYR A 80 -0.07 6.54 -6.34
N ASP A 81 1.19 6.90 -6.56
CA ASP A 81 2.35 6.08 -6.22
C ASP A 81 2.97 6.60 -4.92
N LYS A 82 2.94 5.75 -3.91
CA LYS A 82 3.60 5.92 -2.62
C LYS A 82 4.37 4.64 -2.34
N GLY A 83 5.41 4.74 -1.50
CA GLY A 83 6.10 3.56 -0.97
C GLY A 83 5.17 2.62 -0.19
N ALA A 84 5.73 1.73 0.62
CA ALA A 84 4.94 0.78 1.41
C ALA A 84 3.84 1.49 2.24
N LEU A 85 2.64 0.93 2.18
CA LEU A 85 1.45 1.34 2.93
C LEU A 85 0.98 0.17 3.78
N TYR A 86 0.35 0.45 4.92
CA TYR A 86 -0.34 -0.56 5.70
C TYR A 86 -1.57 -1.08 4.94
N GLY A 87 -1.85 -2.36 5.05
CA GLY A 87 -3.00 -3.00 4.42
C GLY A 87 -2.60 -4.10 3.45
N ALA A 88 -3.54 -5.01 3.19
CA ALA A 88 -3.41 -5.98 2.11
C ALA A 88 -3.79 -5.30 0.79
N LYS A 89 -3.45 -5.92 -0.34
CA LYS A 89 -3.98 -5.49 -1.64
C LYS A 89 -5.52 -5.52 -1.58
N GLU A 90 -6.18 -4.57 -2.23
CA GLU A 90 -7.65 -4.40 -2.26
C GLU A 90 -8.32 -3.89 -0.97
N THR A 91 -7.57 -3.36 0.00
CA THR A 91 -8.21 -2.64 1.11
C THR A 91 -8.64 -1.24 0.68
N CYS A 92 -9.92 -0.93 0.88
CA CYS A 92 -10.38 0.46 0.89
C CYS A 92 -9.81 1.11 2.15
N ASP A 93 -8.92 2.09 1.99
CA ASP A 93 -8.78 3.14 3.00
C ASP A 93 -10.00 4.08 2.93
#